data_AF-A0A973TWB1-F1
#
_entry.id   AF-A0A973TWB1-F1
#
_cell.length_a   1.000
_cell.length_b   1.000
_cell.length_c   1.000
_cell.angle_alpha   90.00
_cell.angle_beta   90.00
_cell.angle_gamma   90.00
#
_symmetry.space_group_name_H-M   'P 1'
#
loop_
_entity.id
_entity.type
_entity.pdbx_description
1 polymer ?
#
loop_
_entity_poly.entity_id
_entity_poly.type
_entity_poly.pdbx_seq_one_letter_code
_entity_poly.pdbx_strand_id
1 'polypeptide(L)'
;GAPGVRGQRPLDLDEPFAGTSTAAWADGEAGVVAPEAAGVGPYSAEQVAAAYRRVREAVIAARLDRRVVRDHDLEAFFGLFAPDLRESMRVLFDGRNDGEAALVATRVDKGARLAEAEPKVRGEMVAEVGPEGELAVRTDYTFAYAFAPDRPESVRGPSDVVAWSRFQVRYSLRTGGPGVEGLWADSSAGTLHSIGCSSAKRGYLAPAFTEPSLPVDLDFDLNAPSSPADGCPD
;
A
#
# COMPACT_ATOMS: atom_id res chain seq x y z
N GLY A 1 -14.05 34.09 -14.19
CA GLY A 1 -13.73 33.22 -13.04
C GLY A 1 -15.02 32.59 -12.57
N ALA A 2 -15.06 31.26 -12.51
CA ALA A 2 -16.20 30.56 -11.92
C ALA A 2 -16.18 30.74 -10.39
N PRO A 3 -17.35 30.94 -9.74
CA PRO A 3 -17.42 31.14 -8.31
C PRO A 3 -17.07 29.83 -7.58
N GLY A 4 -16.12 29.91 -6.64
CA GLY A 4 -15.76 28.79 -5.77
C GLY A 4 -16.96 28.32 -4.94
N VAL A 5 -17.12 27.00 -4.84
CA VAL A 5 -18.15 26.36 -4.02
C VAL A 5 -17.90 26.73 -2.55
N ARG A 6 -18.81 27.50 -1.96
CA ARG A 6 -18.74 27.87 -0.53
C ARG A 6 -18.85 26.59 0.32
N GLY A 7 -17.84 26.35 1.15
CA GLY A 7 -17.88 25.30 2.19
C GLY A 7 -16.67 24.36 2.25
N GLN A 8 -15.74 24.42 1.29
CA GLN A 8 -14.55 23.57 1.30
C GLN A 8 -13.39 24.30 2.01
N ARG A 9 -12.77 23.62 2.98
CA ARG A 9 -11.56 24.11 3.66
C ARG A 9 -10.46 24.29 2.60
N PRO A 10 -9.77 25.43 2.53
CA PRO A 10 -8.60 25.57 1.66
C PRO A 10 -7.60 24.44 1.94
N LEU A 11 -6.93 23.97 0.88
CA LEU A 11 -5.87 22.98 1.04
C LEU A 11 -4.76 23.57 1.91
N ASP A 12 -4.47 22.87 3.00
CA ASP A 12 -3.31 23.09 3.85
C ASP A 12 -2.41 21.86 3.72
N LEU A 13 -1.18 22.04 3.22
CA LEU A 13 -0.25 20.93 3.00
C LEU A 13 0.41 20.45 4.29
N ASP A 14 0.33 21.21 5.37
CA ASP A 14 0.76 20.77 6.70
C ASP A 14 -0.30 19.88 7.36
N GLU A 15 -1.57 20.02 6.96
CA GLU A 15 -2.69 19.17 7.38
C GLU A 15 -3.50 18.64 6.18
N PRO A 16 -2.88 17.88 5.25
CA PRO A 16 -3.48 17.59 3.95
C PRO A 16 -4.69 16.65 4.03
N PHE A 17 -4.82 15.91 5.13
CA PHE A 17 -5.95 15.01 5.36
C PHE A 17 -7.13 15.68 6.07
N ALA A 18 -7.00 16.88 6.63
CA ALA A 18 -8.10 17.43 7.40
C ALA A 18 -9.24 17.90 6.50
N GLY A 19 -10.45 17.41 6.81
CA GLY A 19 -11.64 17.53 5.97
C GLY A 19 -11.85 16.37 4.98
N THR A 20 -10.96 15.37 4.95
CA THR A 20 -11.16 14.14 4.15
C THR A 20 -11.76 13.01 4.99
N SER A 21 -12.21 11.94 4.34
CA SER A 21 -12.69 10.71 4.99
C SER A 21 -11.60 9.93 5.72
N THR A 22 -10.32 10.24 5.46
CA THR A 22 -9.15 9.55 6.01
C THR A 22 -8.51 10.30 7.17
N ALA A 23 -8.99 11.52 7.48
CA ALA A 23 -8.46 12.38 8.55
C ALA A 23 -8.33 11.68 9.91
N ALA A 24 -9.30 10.82 10.24
CA ALA A 24 -9.39 10.15 11.54
C ALA A 24 -8.58 8.84 11.62
N TRP A 25 -7.90 8.44 10.56
CA TRP A 25 -7.07 7.24 10.57
C TRP A 25 -5.74 7.53 11.29
N ALA A 26 -5.08 6.47 11.75
CA ALA A 26 -3.81 6.58 12.44
C ALA A 26 -2.68 6.97 11.47
N ASP A 27 -1.66 7.66 11.99
CA ASP A 27 -0.52 8.10 11.19
C ASP A 27 0.55 7.00 11.07
N GLY A 28 0.98 6.75 9.84
CA GLY A 28 2.09 5.87 9.49
C GLY A 28 2.04 4.52 10.20
N GLU A 29 3.18 4.15 10.81
CA GLU A 29 3.34 2.86 11.47
C GLU A 29 2.40 2.65 12.68
N ALA A 30 1.86 3.73 13.25
CA ALA A 30 0.94 3.64 14.38
C ALA A 30 -0.41 3.03 13.97
N GLY A 31 -0.75 3.03 12.68
CA GLY A 31 -1.93 2.33 12.16
C GLY A 31 -1.70 0.87 11.80
N VAL A 32 -0.46 0.39 11.80
CA VAL A 32 -0.14 -1.03 11.60
C VAL A 32 0.00 -1.71 12.96
N VAL A 33 -1.14 -1.96 13.61
CA VAL A 33 -1.18 -2.52 14.97
C VAL A 33 -1.28 -4.04 14.91
N ALA A 34 -0.36 -4.72 15.59
CA ALA A 34 -0.49 -6.15 15.85
C ALA A 34 -1.50 -6.38 17.00
N PRO A 35 -2.49 -7.27 16.84
CA PRO A 35 -3.41 -7.58 17.93
C PRO A 35 -2.71 -8.36 19.04
N GLU A 36 -3.39 -8.50 20.18
CA GLU A 36 -2.93 -9.39 21.24
C GLU A 36 -2.77 -10.82 20.70
N ALA A 37 -1.60 -11.41 20.92
CA ALA A 37 -1.30 -12.73 20.39
C ALA A 37 -1.94 -13.83 21.24
N ALA A 38 -2.69 -14.70 20.58
CA ALA A 38 -3.23 -15.93 21.16
C ALA A 38 -2.71 -17.14 20.36
N GLY A 39 -2.74 -18.33 20.97
CA GLY A 39 -2.38 -19.55 20.25
C GLY A 39 -3.36 -19.84 19.11
N VAL A 40 -2.84 -20.33 17.99
CA VAL A 40 -3.60 -20.63 16.76
C VAL A 40 -3.21 -22.02 16.27
N GLY A 41 -4.16 -22.95 16.28
CA GLY A 41 -3.89 -24.35 15.94
C GLY A 41 -2.75 -24.93 16.79
N PRO A 42 -1.66 -25.45 16.20
CA PRO A 42 -0.52 -25.98 16.95
C PRO A 42 0.46 -24.91 17.43
N TYR A 43 0.26 -23.63 17.08
CA TYR A 43 1.20 -22.55 17.36
C TYR A 43 0.88 -21.83 18.67
N SER A 44 1.91 -21.57 19.48
CA SER A 44 1.80 -20.85 20.74
C SER A 44 1.58 -19.35 20.54
N ALA A 45 1.11 -18.66 21.59
CA ALA A 45 0.96 -17.21 21.57
C ALA A 45 2.30 -16.49 21.27
N GLU A 46 3.43 -17.02 21.74
CA GLU A 46 4.76 -16.47 21.46
C GLU A 46 5.15 -16.60 19.99
N GLN A 47 4.83 -17.73 19.36
CA GLN A 47 5.07 -17.95 17.93
C GLN A 47 4.20 -17.00 17.09
N VAL A 48 2.93 -16.84 17.47
CA VAL A 48 2.00 -15.89 16.84
C VAL A 48 2.48 -14.45 17.01
N ALA A 49 2.95 -14.06 18.20
CA ALA A 49 3.53 -12.74 18.44
C ALA A 49 4.77 -12.48 17.57
N ALA A 50 5.62 -13.49 17.37
CA ALA A 50 6.78 -13.39 16.50
C ALA A 50 6.38 -13.25 15.02
N ALA A 51 5.34 -13.96 14.58
CA ALA A 51 4.78 -13.83 13.24
C ALA A 51 4.22 -12.42 13.00
N TYR A 52 3.42 -11.89 13.93
CA TYR A 52 2.90 -10.52 13.83
C TYR A 52 4.01 -9.48 13.73
N ARG A 53 5.11 -9.61 14.50
CA ARG A 53 6.23 -8.67 14.41
C ARG A 53 6.86 -8.66 13.01
N ARG A 54 7.15 -9.84 12.43
CA ARG A 54 7.74 -9.96 11.08
C ARG A 54 6.82 -9.42 10.00
N VAL A 55 5.52 -9.74 10.10
CA VAL A 55 4.52 -9.30 9.13
C VAL A 55 4.29 -7.79 9.23
N ARG A 56 4.21 -7.25 10.44
CA ARG A 56 4.15 -5.79 10.67
C ARG A 56 5.33 -5.09 10.01
N GLU A 57 6.55 -5.59 10.20
CA GLU A 57 7.76 -5.03 9.59
C GLU A 57 7.68 -5.07 8.05
N ALA A 58 7.24 -6.18 7.46
CA ALA A 58 7.07 -6.31 6.01
C ALA A 58 6.00 -5.34 5.46
N VAL A 59 4.87 -5.18 6.14
CA VAL A 59 3.80 -4.24 5.75
C VAL A 59 4.30 -2.80 5.79
N ILE A 60 5.00 -2.42 6.86
CA ILE A 60 5.58 -1.09 7.00
C ILE A 60 6.61 -0.82 5.90
N ALA A 61 7.53 -1.75 5.68
CA ALA A 61 8.55 -1.61 4.64
C ALA A 61 7.92 -1.48 3.24
N ALA A 62 6.92 -2.31 2.92
CA ALA A 62 6.26 -2.31 1.61
C ALA A 62 5.46 -1.03 1.31
N ARG A 63 4.90 -0.38 2.33
CA ARG A 63 3.84 0.63 2.16
C ARG A 63 4.18 2.00 2.75
N LEU A 64 5.12 2.08 3.69
CA LEU A 64 5.37 3.32 4.44
C LEU A 64 6.84 3.76 4.40
N ASP A 65 7.79 2.83 4.27
CA ASP A 65 9.21 3.19 4.21
C ASP A 65 9.49 4.10 2.99
N ARG A 66 9.94 5.33 3.24
CA ARG A 66 10.23 6.31 2.20
C ARG A 66 11.28 5.80 1.19
N ARG A 67 12.19 4.91 1.61
CA ARG A 67 13.15 4.28 0.70
C ARG A 67 12.44 3.45 -0.38
N VAL A 68 11.42 2.69 0.01
CA VAL A 68 10.60 1.91 -0.92
C VAL A 68 9.64 2.82 -1.68
N VAL A 69 8.82 3.59 -0.96
CA VAL A 69 7.70 4.34 -1.54
C VAL A 69 8.17 5.46 -2.46
N ARG A 70 9.15 6.25 -2.04
CA ARG A 70 9.63 7.42 -2.78
C ARG A 70 10.88 7.10 -3.58
N ASP A 71 11.87 6.47 -2.94
CA ASP A 71 13.21 6.34 -3.54
C ASP A 71 13.31 5.12 -4.46
N HIS A 72 12.41 4.14 -4.29
CA HIS A 72 12.37 2.85 -5.00
C HIS A 72 13.58 1.95 -4.68
N ASP A 73 14.18 2.13 -3.50
CA ASP A 73 15.18 1.23 -2.93
C ASP A 73 14.48 0.10 -2.16
N LEU A 74 14.49 -1.09 -2.76
CA LEU A 74 13.70 -2.25 -2.33
C LEU A 74 14.56 -3.34 -1.64
N GLU A 75 15.88 -3.21 -1.64
CA GLU A 75 16.75 -4.32 -1.19
C GLU A 75 16.57 -4.64 0.29
N ALA A 76 16.39 -3.62 1.13
CA ALA A 76 16.09 -3.81 2.55
C ALA A 76 14.73 -4.51 2.76
N PHE A 77 13.73 -4.18 1.92
CA PHE A 77 12.41 -4.81 1.95
C PHE A 77 12.46 -6.27 1.51
N PHE A 78 13.15 -6.59 0.41
CA PHE A 78 13.39 -7.98 -0.01
C PHE A 78 14.20 -8.75 1.05
N GLY A 79 15.00 -8.02 1.84
CA GLY A 79 15.69 -8.44 3.05
C GLY A 79 14.83 -9.24 4.03
N LEU A 80 13.53 -8.95 4.10
CA LEU A 80 12.61 -9.48 5.11
C LEU A 80 12.04 -10.87 4.78
N PHE A 81 12.20 -11.32 3.53
CA PHE A 81 11.61 -12.57 3.02
C PHE A 81 12.64 -13.70 2.91
N ALA A 82 12.12 -14.92 2.74
CA ALA A 82 12.94 -16.09 2.45
C ALA A 82 13.83 -15.87 1.21
N PRO A 83 15.06 -16.43 1.17
CA PRO A 83 16.00 -16.18 0.08
C PRO A 83 15.45 -16.46 -1.33
N ASP A 84 14.69 -17.55 -1.50
CA ASP A 84 14.12 -17.89 -2.81
C ASP A 84 13.07 -16.88 -3.28
N LEU A 85 12.27 -16.36 -2.34
CA LEU A 85 11.30 -15.31 -2.63
C LEU A 85 11.98 -13.97 -2.93
N ARG A 86 13.07 -13.64 -2.23
CA ARG A 86 13.88 -12.44 -2.49
C ARG A 86 14.36 -12.38 -3.94
N GLU A 87 14.90 -13.47 -4.47
CA GLU A 87 15.34 -13.50 -5.87
C GLU A 87 14.17 -13.32 -6.85
N SER A 88 13.04 -13.95 -6.55
CA SER A 88 11.82 -13.81 -7.36
C SER A 88 11.30 -12.36 -7.35
N MET A 89 11.36 -11.68 -6.21
CA MET A 89 10.99 -10.26 -6.09
C MET A 89 11.91 -9.36 -6.93
N ARG A 90 13.23 -9.61 -6.98
CA ARG A 90 14.12 -8.80 -7.83
C ARG A 90 13.75 -8.89 -9.31
N VAL A 91 13.34 -10.07 -9.77
CA VAL A 91 12.85 -10.25 -11.15
C VAL A 91 11.52 -9.53 -11.36
N LEU A 92 10.60 -9.57 -10.38
CA LEU A 92 9.32 -8.88 -10.44
C LEU A 92 9.48 -7.35 -10.60
N PHE A 93 10.46 -6.77 -9.91
CA PHE A 93 10.72 -5.32 -9.90
C PHE A 93 11.72 -4.83 -10.96
N ASP A 94 11.99 -5.62 -12.01
CA ASP A 94 12.94 -5.24 -13.07
C ASP A 94 12.39 -4.31 -14.17
N GLY A 95 11.16 -3.82 -13.97
CA GLY A 95 10.46 -2.91 -14.87
C GLY A 95 9.54 -3.59 -15.88
N ARG A 96 9.61 -4.91 -16.08
CA ARG A 96 8.71 -5.62 -17.03
C ARG A 96 7.36 -5.99 -16.42
N ASN A 97 7.30 -6.15 -15.10
CA ASN A 97 6.10 -6.62 -14.38
C ASN A 97 5.64 -5.60 -13.33
N ASP A 98 5.90 -4.31 -13.54
CA ASP A 98 5.67 -3.28 -12.52
C ASP A 98 4.19 -3.21 -12.07
N GLY A 99 3.24 -3.52 -12.97
CA GLY A 99 1.82 -3.62 -12.63
C GLY A 99 1.53 -4.69 -11.56
N GLU A 100 2.11 -5.88 -11.70
CA GLU A 100 2.03 -6.95 -10.68
C GLU A 100 2.84 -6.58 -9.43
N ALA A 101 3.99 -5.92 -9.60
CA ALA A 101 4.83 -5.47 -8.50
C ALA A 101 4.13 -4.49 -7.55
N ALA A 102 3.12 -3.75 -8.02
CA ALA A 102 2.30 -2.85 -7.19
C ALA A 102 1.53 -3.60 -6.08
N LEU A 103 1.18 -4.86 -6.30
CA LEU A 103 0.58 -5.73 -5.28
C LEU A 103 1.56 -6.07 -4.16
N VAL A 104 2.87 -6.02 -4.42
CA VAL A 104 3.91 -6.38 -3.44
C VAL A 104 4.39 -5.16 -2.64
N ALA A 105 4.67 -4.04 -3.32
CA ALA A 105 5.11 -2.81 -2.66
C ALA A 105 4.56 -1.58 -3.37
N THR A 106 4.28 -0.53 -2.60
CA THR A 106 3.81 0.74 -3.14
C THR A 106 5.01 1.57 -3.59
N ARG A 107 4.99 2.06 -4.84
CA ARG A 107 5.97 2.99 -5.39
C ARG A 107 5.25 4.20 -5.97
N VAL A 108 5.60 5.39 -5.52
CA VAL A 108 5.07 6.64 -6.06
C VAL A 108 5.72 6.94 -7.40
N ASP A 109 4.93 7.38 -8.37
CA ASP A 109 5.43 7.82 -9.67
C ASP A 109 6.42 8.98 -9.48
N LYS A 110 7.57 8.96 -10.15
CA LYS A 110 8.60 9.99 -9.99
C LYS A 110 8.15 11.39 -10.44
N GLY A 111 7.08 11.48 -11.25
CA GLY A 111 6.43 12.74 -11.61
C GLY A 111 5.46 13.28 -10.56
N ALA A 112 5.14 12.51 -9.52
CA ALA A 112 4.26 12.92 -8.42
C ALA A 112 5.07 13.23 -7.16
N ARG A 113 4.62 14.22 -6.38
CA ARG A 113 5.26 14.63 -5.13
C ARG A 113 4.35 14.34 -3.95
N LEU A 114 4.83 13.53 -3.01
CA LEU A 114 4.16 13.36 -1.71
C LEU A 114 4.21 14.66 -0.90
N ALA A 115 3.16 14.91 -0.11
CA ALA A 115 3.24 15.85 0.99
C ALA A 115 4.16 15.30 2.10
N GLU A 116 4.64 16.16 3.00
CA GLU A 116 5.52 15.72 4.09
C GLU A 116 4.78 14.97 5.21
N ALA A 117 3.45 15.07 5.24
CA ALA A 117 2.62 14.35 6.21
C ALA A 117 2.75 12.83 6.06
N GLU A 118 2.74 12.13 7.21
CA GLU A 118 2.73 10.67 7.23
C GLU A 118 1.48 10.11 6.53
N PRO A 119 1.58 9.00 5.79
CA PRO A 119 0.42 8.32 5.25
C PRO A 119 -0.57 7.94 6.36
N LYS A 120 -1.87 8.04 6.07
CA LYS A 120 -2.95 7.62 6.96
C LYS A 120 -3.23 6.14 6.78
N VAL A 121 -3.33 5.39 7.88
CA VAL A 121 -3.43 3.92 7.87
C VAL A 121 -4.61 3.43 8.70
N ARG A 122 -5.36 2.49 8.12
CA ARG A 122 -6.43 1.76 8.80
C ARG A 122 -6.43 0.30 8.34
N GLY A 123 -6.57 -0.62 9.27
CA GLY A 123 -6.73 -2.03 8.93
C GLY A 123 -6.43 -2.96 10.08
N GLU A 124 -6.19 -4.22 9.75
CA GLU A 124 -5.99 -5.29 10.71
C GLU A 124 -5.05 -6.37 10.16
N MET A 125 -4.54 -7.19 11.07
CA MET A 125 -3.87 -8.44 10.76
C MET A 125 -4.37 -9.54 11.71
N VAL A 126 -4.47 -10.77 11.21
CA VAL A 126 -4.97 -11.92 11.96
C VAL A 126 -4.14 -13.15 11.62
N ALA A 127 -3.68 -13.87 12.65
CA ALA A 127 -2.98 -15.13 12.49
C ALA A 127 -3.94 -16.28 12.22
N GLU A 128 -3.54 -17.19 11.34
CA GLU A 128 -4.29 -18.38 10.95
C GLU A 128 -3.34 -19.57 10.73
N VAL A 129 -3.90 -20.78 10.66
CA VAL A 129 -3.19 -21.93 10.12
C VAL A 129 -3.40 -21.93 8.61
N GLY A 130 -2.30 -21.88 7.86
CA GLY A 130 -2.31 -21.87 6.41
C GLY A 130 -2.67 -23.22 5.79
N PRO A 131 -2.83 -23.28 4.45
CA PRO A 131 -3.30 -24.47 3.75
C PRO A 131 -2.40 -25.71 3.92
N GLU A 132 -1.10 -25.52 4.16
CA GLU A 132 -0.13 -26.60 4.38
C GLU A 132 0.14 -26.86 5.86
N GLY A 133 -0.65 -26.24 6.75
CA GLY A 133 -0.50 -26.36 8.20
C GLY A 133 0.50 -25.38 8.81
N GLU A 134 1.08 -24.49 8.01
CA GLU A 134 2.04 -23.48 8.41
C GLU A 134 1.39 -22.31 9.17
N LEU A 135 2.18 -21.58 9.95
CA LEU A 135 1.68 -20.35 10.59
C LEU A 135 1.60 -19.25 9.54
N ALA A 136 0.42 -18.68 9.36
CA ALA A 136 0.19 -17.58 8.43
C ALA A 136 -0.44 -16.37 9.14
N VAL A 137 -0.30 -15.20 8.53
CA VAL A 137 -0.95 -13.97 8.94
C VAL A 137 -1.60 -13.35 7.71
N ARG A 138 -2.92 -13.18 7.77
CA ARG A 138 -3.68 -12.41 6.79
C ARG A 138 -3.71 -10.96 7.23
N THR A 139 -3.39 -10.05 6.34
CA THR A 139 -3.48 -8.60 6.57
C THR A 139 -4.54 -7.99 5.66
N ASP A 140 -5.23 -6.97 6.14
CA ASP A 140 -6.14 -6.14 5.35
C ASP A 140 -5.95 -4.69 5.78
N TYR A 141 -5.14 -3.95 5.03
CA TYR A 141 -4.78 -2.56 5.35
C TYR A 141 -5.09 -1.63 4.19
N THR A 142 -5.55 -0.43 4.51
CA THR A 142 -5.69 0.70 3.60
C THR A 142 -4.73 1.81 4.00
N PHE A 143 -4.02 2.34 3.00
CA PHE A 143 -3.00 3.38 3.14
C PHE A 143 -3.42 4.57 2.27
N ALA A 144 -3.60 5.74 2.87
CA ALA A 144 -3.91 6.98 2.18
C ALA A 144 -2.69 7.92 2.20
N TYR A 145 -2.31 8.38 1.03
CA TYR A 145 -1.15 9.22 0.78
C TYR A 145 -1.63 10.58 0.30
N ALA A 146 -1.10 11.63 0.91
CA ALA A 146 -1.33 13.00 0.47
C ALA A 146 -0.24 13.42 -0.52
N PHE A 147 -0.64 14.13 -1.57
CA PHE A 147 0.25 14.65 -2.59
C PHE A 147 0.28 16.17 -2.57
N ALA A 148 1.42 16.75 -2.90
CA ALA A 148 1.59 18.18 -3.01
C ALA A 148 1.47 18.58 -4.49
N PRO A 149 0.36 19.21 -4.92
CA PRO A 149 0.26 19.72 -6.28
C PRO A 149 1.28 20.84 -6.52
N ASP A 150 1.77 20.97 -7.75
CA ASP A 150 2.66 22.08 -8.13
C ASP A 150 1.94 23.43 -8.07
N ARG A 151 0.63 23.40 -8.31
CA ARG A 151 -0.26 24.55 -8.33
C ARG A 151 -1.46 24.29 -7.42
N PRO A 152 -1.48 24.82 -6.18
CA PRO A 152 -2.58 24.56 -5.23
C PRO A 152 -3.98 24.90 -5.77
N GLU A 153 -4.09 25.83 -6.73
CA GLU A 153 -5.35 26.17 -7.38
C GLU A 153 -5.83 25.14 -8.42
N SER A 154 -5.02 24.14 -8.77
CA SER A 154 -5.41 23.06 -9.70
C SER A 154 -6.27 21.97 -9.05
N VAL A 155 -6.45 22.02 -7.73
CA VAL A 155 -7.27 21.08 -6.97
C VAL A 155 -8.44 21.80 -6.32
N ARG A 156 -9.57 21.11 -6.16
CA ARG A 156 -10.80 21.71 -5.63
C ARG A 156 -10.83 21.71 -4.10
N GLY A 157 -10.15 20.75 -3.48
CA GLY A 157 -10.05 20.65 -2.03
C GLY A 157 -9.16 19.50 -1.55
N PRO A 158 -9.08 19.27 -0.23
CA PRO A 158 -8.19 18.28 0.38
C PRO A 158 -8.36 16.84 -0.14
N SER A 159 -9.58 16.42 -0.48
CA SER A 159 -9.80 15.06 -1.01
C SER A 159 -9.13 14.82 -2.36
N ASP A 160 -9.00 15.85 -3.20
CA ASP A 160 -8.40 15.71 -4.54
C ASP A 160 -6.92 15.32 -4.46
N VAL A 161 -6.22 15.71 -3.39
CA VAL A 161 -4.79 15.42 -3.20
C VAL A 161 -4.52 14.12 -2.46
N VAL A 162 -5.56 13.38 -2.07
CA VAL A 162 -5.43 12.12 -1.34
C VAL A 162 -5.75 10.96 -2.28
N ALA A 163 -4.79 10.07 -2.45
CA ALA A 163 -5.00 8.77 -3.09
C ALA A 163 -4.84 7.67 -2.04
N TRP A 164 -5.64 6.61 -2.10
CA TRP A 164 -5.46 5.47 -1.20
C TRP A 164 -5.42 4.14 -1.92
N SER A 165 -4.77 3.19 -1.28
CA SER A 165 -4.66 1.81 -1.75
C SER A 165 -4.96 0.85 -0.60
N ARG A 166 -5.77 -0.17 -0.87
CA ARG A 166 -6.06 -1.27 0.06
C ARG A 166 -5.37 -2.52 -0.41
N PHE A 167 -4.75 -3.25 0.50
CA PHE A 167 -4.08 -4.51 0.23
C PHE A 167 -4.52 -5.60 1.20
N GLN A 168 -4.87 -6.74 0.62
CA GLN A 168 -5.17 -7.99 1.32
C GLN A 168 -4.06 -8.98 0.99
N VAL A 169 -3.23 -9.32 1.97
CA VAL A 169 -2.04 -10.16 1.76
C VAL A 169 -2.05 -11.31 2.77
N ARG A 170 -1.75 -12.52 2.31
CA ARG A 170 -1.43 -13.64 3.20
C ARG A 170 0.07 -13.82 3.24
N TYR A 171 0.62 -13.71 4.44
CA TYR A 171 2.01 -14.02 4.69
C TYR A 171 2.13 -15.35 5.40
N SER A 172 2.97 -16.28 4.92
CA SER A 172 3.29 -17.52 5.64
C SER A 172 4.70 -17.50 6.22
N LEU A 173 4.84 -18.15 7.38
CA LEU A 173 6.12 -18.45 7.99
C LEU A 173 6.46 -19.90 7.69
N ARG A 174 7.33 -20.10 6.71
CA ARG A 174 7.73 -21.44 6.26
C ARG A 174 8.99 -21.88 6.98
N THR A 175 9.03 -23.16 7.31
CA THR A 175 10.22 -23.85 7.83
C THR A 175 10.72 -24.83 6.78
N GLY A 176 12.03 -24.97 6.60
CA GLY A 176 12.56 -25.86 5.57
C GLY A 176 14.06 -25.72 5.37
N GLY A 177 14.52 -25.95 4.13
CA GLY A 177 15.92 -25.72 3.76
C GLY A 177 16.27 -24.23 3.75
N PRO A 178 17.57 -23.88 3.66
CA PRO A 178 18.05 -22.50 3.77
C PRO A 178 17.42 -21.49 2.80
N GLY A 179 16.98 -21.90 1.61
CA GLY A 179 16.31 -21.03 0.63
C GLY A 179 14.81 -20.81 0.91
N VAL A 180 14.19 -21.76 1.61
CA VAL A 180 12.74 -21.82 1.85
C VAL A 180 12.35 -21.26 3.21
N GLU A 181 13.20 -21.45 4.22
CA GLU A 181 12.92 -20.95 5.57
C GLU A 181 12.81 -19.42 5.58
N GLY A 182 11.70 -18.91 6.11
CA GLY A 182 11.49 -17.47 6.25
C GLY A 182 10.04 -17.03 6.02
N LEU A 183 9.89 -15.72 5.83
CA LEU A 183 8.61 -15.09 5.51
C LEU A 183 8.34 -15.20 4.01
N TRP A 184 7.10 -15.52 3.66
CA TRP A 184 6.59 -15.56 2.30
C TRP A 184 5.35 -14.67 2.17
N ALA A 185 5.13 -14.10 0.99
CA ALA A 185 3.88 -13.43 0.62
C ALA A 185 3.17 -14.30 -0.43
N ASP A 186 2.21 -15.11 0.01
CA ASP A 186 1.66 -16.21 -0.81
C ASP A 186 0.56 -15.76 -1.75
N SER A 187 -0.20 -14.76 -1.33
CA SER A 187 -1.23 -14.13 -2.14
C SER A 187 -1.33 -12.67 -1.79
N SER A 188 -1.60 -11.85 -2.80
CA SER A 188 -1.83 -10.43 -2.65
C SER A 188 -2.99 -10.03 -3.54
N ALA A 189 -3.90 -9.25 -2.99
CA ALA A 189 -4.95 -8.57 -3.70
C ALA A 189 -4.95 -7.10 -3.31
N GLY A 190 -5.30 -6.21 -4.23
CA GLY A 190 -5.37 -4.79 -3.89
C GLY A 190 -6.36 -3.99 -4.71
N THR A 191 -6.76 -2.87 -4.14
CA THR A 191 -7.56 -1.86 -4.82
C THR A 191 -6.93 -0.49 -4.66
N LEU A 192 -7.11 0.34 -5.66
CA LEU A 192 -6.60 1.70 -5.76
C LEU A 192 -7.80 2.66 -5.80
N HIS A 193 -7.71 3.82 -5.17
CA HIS A 193 -8.76 4.84 -5.16
C HIS A 193 -8.19 6.23 -5.41
N SER A 194 -8.87 7.00 -6.26
CA SER A 194 -8.50 8.39 -6.60
C SER A 194 -7.06 8.50 -7.13
N ILE A 195 -6.71 7.65 -8.10
CA ILE A 195 -5.36 7.50 -8.66
C ILE A 195 -5.32 7.87 -10.15
N GLY A 196 -4.19 8.42 -10.59
CA GLY A 196 -3.91 8.71 -12.01
C GLY A 196 -3.74 7.43 -12.84
N CYS A 197 -4.53 7.28 -13.89
CA CYS A 197 -4.63 6.07 -14.69
C CYS A 197 -3.34 5.69 -15.42
N SER A 198 -2.62 6.67 -15.98
CA SER A 198 -1.37 6.41 -16.69
C SER A 198 -0.30 5.82 -15.76
N SER A 199 -0.26 6.28 -14.50
CA SER A 199 0.68 5.79 -13.49
C SER A 199 0.27 4.41 -12.99
N ALA A 200 -1.03 4.19 -12.75
CA ALA A 200 -1.57 2.90 -12.35
C ALA A 200 -1.27 1.80 -13.39
N LYS A 201 -1.43 2.09 -14.70
CA LYS A 201 -1.05 1.16 -15.79
C LYS A 201 0.40 0.70 -15.72
N ARG A 202 1.29 1.54 -15.19
CA ARG A 202 2.71 1.27 -15.02
C ARG A 202 3.06 0.73 -13.62
N GLY A 203 2.08 0.50 -12.75
CA GLY A 203 2.32 0.00 -11.39
C GLY A 203 2.80 1.04 -10.38
N TYR A 204 2.54 2.33 -10.65
CA TYR A 204 2.92 3.44 -9.77
C TYR A 204 1.71 4.16 -9.19
N LEU A 205 1.89 4.65 -7.97
CA LEU A 205 0.92 5.48 -7.27
C LEU A 205 1.10 6.95 -7.68
N ALA A 206 0.04 7.58 -8.16
CA ALA A 206 -0.03 9.02 -8.41
C ALA A 206 -1.46 9.52 -8.11
N PRO A 207 -1.65 10.79 -7.70
CA PRO A 207 -2.98 11.30 -7.39
C PRO A 207 -3.79 11.54 -8.66
N ALA A 208 -5.11 11.32 -8.61
CA ALA A 208 -5.99 11.52 -9.77
C ALA A 208 -5.91 12.92 -10.40
N PHE A 209 -5.56 13.97 -9.62
CA PHE A 209 -5.46 15.32 -10.16
C PHE A 209 -4.37 15.50 -11.24
N THR A 210 -3.43 14.57 -11.39
CA THR A 210 -2.47 14.60 -12.51
C THR A 210 -3.14 14.32 -13.86
N GLU A 211 -4.38 13.82 -13.84
CA GLU A 211 -5.18 13.47 -15.02
C GLU A 211 -6.59 14.07 -14.90
N PRO A 212 -6.75 15.39 -15.19
CA PRO A 212 -7.98 16.13 -14.88
C PRO A 212 -9.24 15.64 -15.61
N SER A 213 -9.08 14.80 -16.64
CA SER A 213 -10.18 14.17 -17.38
C SER A 213 -10.81 13.00 -16.63
N LEU A 214 -10.18 12.49 -15.57
CA LEU A 214 -10.72 11.39 -14.79
C LEU A 214 -11.85 11.86 -13.86
N PRO A 215 -12.93 11.06 -13.74
CA PRO A 215 -13.89 11.22 -12.66
C PRO A 215 -13.21 11.23 -11.28
N VAL A 216 -13.87 11.91 -10.34
CA VAL A 216 -13.49 11.86 -8.93
C VAL A 216 -13.85 10.52 -8.34
N ASP A 217 -13.11 10.12 -7.31
CA ASP A 217 -13.45 8.95 -6.48
C ASP A 217 -13.53 7.63 -7.28
N LEU A 218 -12.65 7.46 -8.28
CA LEU A 218 -12.54 6.22 -9.04
C LEU A 218 -11.82 5.13 -8.25
N ASP A 219 -12.41 3.94 -8.24
CA ASP A 219 -11.81 2.71 -7.71
C ASP A 219 -11.24 1.84 -8.84
N PHE A 220 -10.08 1.22 -8.61
CA PHE A 220 -9.46 0.22 -9.49
C PHE A 220 -9.17 -1.07 -8.74
N ASP A 221 -9.43 -2.21 -9.40
CA ASP A 221 -9.09 -3.54 -8.90
C ASP A 221 -7.77 -4.01 -9.55
N LEU A 222 -6.73 -4.18 -8.73
CA LEU A 222 -5.42 -4.65 -9.20
C LEU A 222 -5.42 -6.14 -9.58
N ASN A 223 -6.50 -6.86 -9.28
CA ASN A 223 -6.63 -8.29 -9.56
C ASN A 223 -7.41 -8.57 -10.85
N ALA A 224 -7.89 -7.54 -11.55
CA ALA A 224 -8.58 -7.74 -12.81
C ALA A 224 -7.66 -8.48 -13.81
N PRO A 225 -8.20 -9.38 -14.65
CA PRO A 225 -7.40 -10.19 -15.58
C PRO A 225 -6.72 -9.40 -16.71
N SER A 226 -7.06 -8.11 -16.84
CA SER A 226 -6.43 -7.16 -17.75
C SER A 226 -5.76 -6.04 -16.93
N SER A 227 -5.22 -4.99 -17.56
CA SER A 227 -4.29 -4.05 -16.92
C SER A 227 -4.82 -3.50 -15.57
N PRO A 228 -3.96 -3.12 -14.60
CA PRO A 228 -4.36 -2.49 -13.32
C PRO A 228 -5.28 -1.26 -13.41
N ALA A 229 -5.62 -0.86 -14.63
CA ALA A 229 -6.27 0.36 -15.04
C ALA A 229 -7.37 0.11 -16.09
N ASP A 230 -7.97 -1.07 -16.17
CA ASP A 230 -9.08 -1.31 -17.12
C ASP A 230 -10.33 -0.47 -16.81
N GLY A 231 -10.40 0.13 -15.61
CA GLY A 231 -11.40 1.17 -15.28
C GLY A 231 -11.08 2.55 -15.86
N CYS A 232 -9.95 2.70 -16.57
CA CYS A 232 -9.53 3.96 -17.16
C CYS A 232 -10.06 4.11 -18.58
N PRO A 233 -10.60 5.29 -18.94
CA PRO A 233 -10.91 5.57 -20.34
C PRO A 233 -9.65 5.49 -21.20
N ASP A 234 -9.82 5.07 -22.45
CA ASP A 234 -8.78 5.08 -23.49
C ASP A 234 -8.35 6.50 -23.87
#